data_AF-A0A7S3WA41-F1
#
_entry.id   AF-A0A7S3WA41-F1
#
_cell.length_a   1.000
_cell.length_b   1.000
_cell.length_c   1.000
_cell.angle_alpha   90.00
_cell.angle_beta   90.00
_cell.angle_gamma   90.00
#
_symmetry.space_group_name_H-M   'P 1'
#
loop_
_entity.id
_entity.type
_entity.pdbx_description
1 polymer ?
#
loop_
_entity_poly.entity_id
_entity_poly.type
_entity_poly.pdbx_seq_one_letter_code
_entity_poly.pdbx_strand_id
1 'polypeptide(L)'
;MNKNEYLNAIKSVGNILQYYDSDKQIPVFGFGAAIPPHNQTADHCFALNGNIFDPEVDGLDEVVDVYKKAINSVNLYGPTNFAPIIELINDMAEADEVSQQ
;
A
#
# COMPACT_ATOMS: atom_id res chain seq x y z
N MET A 1 -13.34 9.92 19.85
CA MET A 1 -12.80 8.86 18.97
C MET A 1 -11.68 9.47 18.17
N ASN A 2 -10.44 9.01 18.35
CA ASN A 2 -9.33 9.43 17.48
C ASN A 2 -9.66 8.98 16.05
N LYS A 3 -9.96 9.93 15.17
CA LYS A 3 -10.24 9.66 13.77
C LYS A 3 -8.92 9.56 13.03
N ASN A 4 -8.47 8.33 12.75
CA ASN A 4 -7.45 8.11 11.74
C ASN A 4 -8.17 8.06 10.39
N GLU A 5 -8.07 9.14 9.62
CA GLU A 5 -8.76 9.24 8.32
C GLU A 5 -8.24 8.25 7.28
N TYR A 6 -6.99 7.78 7.38
CA TYR A 6 -6.48 6.70 6.52
C TYR A 6 -7.22 5.39 6.79
N LEU A 7 -7.36 5.00 8.07
CA LEU A 7 -8.10 3.79 8.42
C LEU A 7 -9.58 3.88 8.04
N ASN A 8 -10.19 5.06 8.15
CA ASN A 8 -11.56 5.27 7.69
C ASN A 8 -11.66 5.07 6.17
N ALA A 9 -10.76 5.69 5.40
CA ALA A 9 -10.75 5.59 3.94
C ALA A 9 -10.51 4.15 3.46
N ILE A 10 -9.51 3.47 4.02
CA ILE A 10 -9.21 2.04 3.74
C ILE A 10 -10.47 1.20 3.94
N LYS A 11 -11.14 1.35 5.09
CA LYS A 11 -12.35 0.57 5.39
C LYS A 11 -13.52 0.93 4.50
N SER A 12 -13.77 2.22 4.26
CA SER A 12 -14.90 2.67 3.43
C SER A 12 -14.80 2.16 1.99
N VAL A 13 -13.60 2.18 1.41
CA VAL A 13 -13.37 1.70 0.04
C VAL A 13 -13.29 0.17 0.01
N GLY A 14 -12.46 -0.42 0.87
CA GLY A 14 -12.20 -1.86 0.90
C GLY A 14 -13.43 -2.71 1.24
N ASN A 15 -14.35 -2.22 2.08
CA ASN A 15 -15.60 -2.93 2.37
C ASN A 15 -16.53 -3.08 1.15
N ILE A 16 -16.32 -2.30 0.10
CA ILE A 16 -17.10 -2.39 -1.13
C ILE A 16 -16.31 -3.17 -2.17
N LEU A 17 -15.03 -2.81 -2.39
CA LEU A 17 -14.24 -3.34 -3.50
C LEU A 17 -13.75 -4.78 -3.28
N GLN A 18 -13.53 -5.22 -2.04
CA GLN A 18 -12.99 -6.57 -1.76
C GLN A 18 -13.88 -7.73 -2.27
N TYR A 19 -15.14 -7.46 -2.61
CA TYR A 19 -16.07 -8.46 -3.15
C TYR A 19 -15.98 -8.59 -4.67
N TYR A 20 -15.27 -7.67 -5.34
CA TYR A 20 -14.99 -7.69 -6.78
C TYR A 20 -13.61 -8.25 -7.09
N ASP A 21 -12.81 -8.49 -6.05
CA ASP A 21 -11.53 -9.16 -6.11
C ASP A 21 -11.74 -10.63 -5.71
N SER A 22 -11.41 -11.55 -6.61
CA SER A 22 -11.72 -12.97 -6.45
C SER A 22 -10.79 -13.68 -5.46
N ASP A 23 -9.52 -13.30 -5.41
CA ASP A 23 -8.54 -13.88 -4.48
C ASP A 23 -8.37 -13.03 -3.22
N LYS A 24 -8.79 -11.75 -3.26
CA LYS A 24 -8.67 -10.80 -2.15
C LYS A 24 -7.23 -10.48 -1.78
N GLN A 25 -6.30 -10.70 -2.71
CA GLN A 25 -4.91 -10.37 -2.56
C GLN A 25 -4.70 -8.91 -2.88
N ILE A 26 -4.50 -8.10 -1.84
CA ILE A 26 -4.46 -6.64 -1.99
C ILE A 26 -3.01 -6.17 -1.93
N PRO A 27 -2.41 -5.67 -3.01
CA PRO A 27 -1.09 -5.06 -2.93
C PRO A 27 -1.15 -3.74 -2.15
N VAL A 28 -0.29 -3.58 -1.14
CA VAL A 28 -0.30 -2.41 -0.24
C VAL A 28 1.02 -1.66 -0.24
N PHE A 29 0.99 -0.42 -0.72
CA PHE A 29 2.17 0.44 -0.84
C PHE A 29 2.09 1.72 -0.03
N GLY A 30 3.26 2.27 0.26
CA GLY A 30 3.46 3.54 0.95
C GLY A 30 4.50 4.38 0.21
N PHE A 31 4.48 5.69 0.48
CA PHE A 31 5.41 6.66 -0.11
C PHE A 31 5.68 7.79 0.88
N GLY A 32 6.80 8.49 0.69
CA GLY A 32 7.14 9.68 1.46
C GLY A 32 7.56 9.36 2.89
N ALA A 33 8.26 8.25 3.09
CA ALA A 33 8.79 7.90 4.41
C ALA A 33 10.25 7.45 4.28
N ALA A 34 11.07 7.78 5.28
CA ALA A 34 12.41 7.23 5.38
C ALA A 34 12.32 5.87 6.08
N ILE A 35 12.80 4.82 5.41
CA ILE A 35 12.66 3.43 5.86
C ILE A 35 13.95 2.99 6.57
N PRO A 36 13.88 2.56 7.85
CA PRO A 36 15.07 2.05 8.53
C PRO A 36 15.74 0.90 7.77
N PRO A 37 17.08 0.86 7.73
CA PRO A 37 18.03 1.74 8.42
C PRO A 37 18.34 3.06 7.68
N HIS A 38 17.75 3.28 6.50
CA HIS A 38 18.02 4.42 5.63
C HIS A 38 17.16 5.63 6.00
N ASN A 39 17.55 6.33 7.07
CA ASN A 39 16.77 7.46 7.63
C ASN A 39 17.09 8.83 7.02
N GLN A 40 17.91 8.90 5.96
CA GLN A 40 18.42 10.17 5.40
C GLN A 40 17.65 10.63 4.15
N THR A 41 16.88 9.75 3.52
CA THR A 41 16.15 10.02 2.27
C THR A 41 14.77 9.40 2.33
N ALA A 42 13.77 10.03 1.72
CA ALA A 42 12.47 9.41 1.53
C ALA A 42 12.56 8.28 0.51
N ASP A 43 11.93 7.17 0.86
CA ASP A 43 11.42 6.21 -0.10
C ASP A 43 10.02 6.67 -0.53
N HIS A 44 9.78 6.67 -1.84
CA HIS A 44 8.52 7.09 -2.45
C HIS A 44 7.72 5.91 -3.02
N CYS A 45 8.19 4.68 -2.85
CA CYS A 45 7.44 3.47 -3.21
C CYS A 45 7.99 2.25 -2.47
N PHE A 46 7.31 1.85 -1.40
CA PHE A 46 7.67 0.66 -0.62
C PHE A 46 6.43 -0.16 -0.26
N ALA A 47 6.59 -1.48 -0.20
CA ALA A 47 5.53 -2.39 0.22
C ALA A 47 5.36 -2.36 1.75
N LEU A 48 4.12 -2.22 2.24
CA LEU A 48 3.83 -2.14 3.68
C LEU A 48 4.06 -3.46 4.42
N ASN A 49 3.99 -4.59 3.72
CA ASN A 49 4.31 -5.90 4.28
C ASN A 49 5.84 -6.12 4.42
N GLY A 50 6.67 -5.25 3.81
CA GLY A 50 8.13 -5.32 3.82
C GLY A 50 8.75 -6.13 2.68
N ASN A 51 7.94 -6.64 1.75
CA ASN A 51 8.41 -7.40 0.58
C ASN A 51 7.94 -6.72 -0.72
N ILE A 52 8.84 -5.98 -1.37
CA ILE A 52 8.50 -5.28 -2.62
C ILE A 52 8.28 -6.23 -3.81
N PHE A 53 8.78 -7.47 -3.74
CA PHE A 53 8.60 -8.47 -4.78
C PHE A 53 7.29 -9.25 -4.67
N ASP A 54 6.62 -9.15 -3.52
CA ASP A 54 5.33 -9.75 -3.24
C ASP A 54 4.60 -8.82 -2.25
N PRO A 55 3.98 -7.74 -2.75
CA PRO A 55 3.43 -6.67 -1.94
C PRO A 55 2.00 -6.95 -1.43
N GLU A 56 1.45 -8.11 -1.76
CA GLU A 56 0.07 -8.51 -1.45
C GLU A 56 -0.10 -8.89 0.02
N VAL A 57 -1.34 -8.72 0.49
CA VAL A 57 -1.81 -9.17 1.81
C VAL A 57 -3.21 -9.76 1.68
N ASP A 58 -3.59 -10.66 2.60
CA ASP A 58 -4.87 -11.36 2.57
C ASP A 58 -6.00 -10.48 3.14
N GLY A 59 -6.70 -9.81 2.24
CA GLY A 59 -7.90 -9.06 2.55
C GLY A 59 -7.72 -7.82 3.43
N LEU A 60 -8.86 -7.20 3.74
CA LEU A 60 -8.89 -5.86 4.32
C LEU A 60 -8.36 -5.79 5.76
N ASP A 61 -8.51 -6.86 6.53
CA ASP A 61 -8.02 -6.91 7.91
C ASP A 61 -6.48 -6.87 7.94
N GLU A 62 -5.81 -7.60 7.03
CA GLU A 62 -4.36 -7.53 6.90
C GLU A 62 -3.89 -6.18 6.37
N VAL A 63 -4.60 -5.54 5.43
CA VAL A 63 -4.30 -4.16 4.98
C VAL A 63 -4.24 -3.20 6.18
N VAL A 64 -5.21 -3.31 7.09
CA VAL A 64 -5.26 -2.49 8.30
C VAL A 64 -4.09 -2.77 9.23
N ASP A 65 -3.70 -4.03 9.36
CA ASP A 65 -2.62 -4.44 10.26
C ASP A 65 -1.24 -4.07 9.72
N VAL A 66 -0.97 -4.25 8.42
CA VAL A 66 0.26 -3.78 7.80
C VAL A 66 0.36 -2.26 7.81
N TYR A 67 -0.75 -1.52 7.65
CA TYR A 67 -0.76 -0.07 7.82
C TYR A 67 -0.35 0.34 9.24
N LYS A 68 -0.94 -0.26 10.28
CA LYS A 68 -0.58 0.03 11.67
C LYS A 68 0.87 -0.34 11.98
N LYS A 69 1.38 -1.42 11.41
CA LYS A 69 2.79 -1.82 11.58
C LYS A 69 3.72 -0.82 10.88
N ALA A 70 3.41 -0.45 9.64
CA ALA A 70 4.21 0.48 8.85
C ALA A 70 4.29 1.85 9.51
N ILE A 71 3.15 2.46 9.90
CA ILE A 71 3.15 3.81 10.48
C ILE A 71 3.95 3.93 11.78
N ASN A 72 4.14 2.83 12.51
CA ASN A 72 4.95 2.78 13.74
C ASN A 72 6.42 2.41 13.51
N SER A 73 6.78 1.99 12.30
CA SER A 73 8.16 1.56 11.96
C SER A 73 8.88 2.51 11.02
N VAL A 74 8.15 3.25 10.19
CA VAL A 74 8.74 4.22 9.26
C VAL A 74 8.88 5.59 9.91
N ASN A 75 9.83 6.38 9.42
CA ASN A 75 9.93 7.79 9.76
C ASN A 75 9.19 8.62 8.70
N LEU A 76 8.12 9.32 9.08
CA LEU A 76 7.42 10.21 8.17
C LEU A 76 8.38 11.27 7.61
N TYR A 77 8.43 11.40 6.29
CA TYR A 77 9.40 12.23 5.59
C TYR A 77 8.73 12.99 4.43
N GLY A 78 9.48 13.79 3.70
CA GLY A 78 9.01 14.53 2.53
C GLY A 78 10.07 14.67 1.45
N PRO A 79 9.71 15.13 0.25
CA PRO A 79 8.43 15.71 -0.13
C PRO A 79 7.32 14.68 -0.38
N THR A 80 6.11 15.14 -0.70
CA THR A 80 5.06 14.29 -1.26
C THR A 80 5.34 14.07 -2.74
N ASN A 81 5.58 12.83 -3.15
CA ASN A 81 5.80 12.47 -4.55
C ASN A 81 5.06 11.17 -4.87
N PHE A 82 4.07 11.25 -5.78
CA PHE A 82 3.27 10.10 -6.18
C PHE A 82 3.80 9.39 -7.44
N ALA A 83 4.69 10.03 -8.20
CA ALA A 83 5.12 9.51 -9.50
C ALA A 83 5.66 8.06 -9.41
N PRO A 84 6.53 7.70 -8.43
CA PRO A 84 7.04 6.34 -8.34
C PRO A 84 5.96 5.28 -8.06
N ILE A 85 4.95 5.60 -7.23
CA ILE A 85 3.82 4.68 -7.01
C ILE A 85 2.97 4.54 -8.26
N ILE A 86 2.66 5.64 -8.96
CA ILE A 86 1.82 5.58 -10.16
C ILE A 86 2.51 4.78 -11.27
N GLU A 87 3.81 4.98 -11.45
CA GLU A 87 4.64 4.23 -12.40
C GLU A 87 4.62 2.73 -12.06
N LEU A 88 4.84 2.34 -10.80
CA LEU A 88 4.76 0.94 -10.39
C LEU A 88 3.38 0.32 -10.69
N ILE A 89 2.30 1.02 -10.33
CA ILE A 89 0.95 0.50 -10.54
C ILE A 89 0.61 0.38 -12.04
N ASN A 90 1.12 1.30 -12.87
CA ASN A 90 0.99 1.16 -14.33
C ASN A 90 1.72 -0.09 -14.83
N ASP A 91 2.96 -0.33 -14.40
CA ASP A 91 3.74 -1.51 -14.80
C ASP A 91 3.06 -2.81 -14.37
N MET A 92 2.49 -2.84 -13.15
CA MET A 92 1.72 -4.00 -12.66
C MET A 92 0.47 -4.24 -13.52
N ALA A 93 -0.31 -3.19 -13.78
CA ALA A 93 -1.52 -3.30 -14.59
C ALA A 93 -1.24 -3.67 -16.06
N GLU A 94 -0.08 -3.30 -16.61
CA GLU A 94 0.36 -3.72 -17.94
C GLU A 94 0.80 -5.19 -17.98
N ALA A 95 1.36 -5.70 -16.89
CA ALA A 95 1.80 -7.09 -16.79
C ALA A 95 0.65 -8.08 -16.53
N ASP A 96 -0.46 -7.61 -15.97
CA ASP A 96 -1.63 -8.45 -15.72
C ASP A 96 -2.24 -8.96 -17.03
N GLU A 97 -2.29 -10.28 -17.17
CA GLU A 97 -2.96 -10.93 -18.30
C GLU A 97 -4.47 -10.71 -18.18
N VAL A 98 -4.98 -9.69 -18.89
CA VAL A 98 -6.41 -9.43 -18.94
C VAL A 98 -7.09 -10.57 -19.70
N SER A 99 -7.68 -11.53 -18.98
CA SER A 99 -8.57 -12.51 -19.60
C SER A 99 -9.85 -11.79 -20.00
N GLN A 100 -9.95 -11.32 -21.24
CA GLN A 100 -11.24 -10.95 -21.80
C GLN A 100 -12.05 -12.25 -21.93
N GLN A 101 -12.95 -12.49 -20.97
CA GLN A 101 -14.03 -13.48 -21.10
C GLN A 101 -15.19 -12.89 -21.89
#